data_AF-A0AAW5VVQ0-F1
#
_entry.id   AF-A0AAW5VVQ0-F1
#
_cell.length_a   1.000
_cell.length_b   1.000
_cell.length_c   1.000
_cell.angle_alpha   90.00
_cell.angle_beta   90.00
_cell.angle_gamma   90.00
#
_symmetry.space_group_name_H-M   'P 1'
#
loop_
_entity.id
_entity.type
_entity.pdbx_description
1 polymer ?
#
loop_
_entity_poly.entity_id
_entity_poly.type
_entity_poly.pdbx_seq_one_letter_code
_entity_poly.pdbx_strand_id
1 'polypeptide(L)'
;MTDAGQEGFTLVEMLVALTIMALISLMSWRGLDAVLHADEQLGRQARQTQALFNVLSQMGRDLELHLPPVPGPADPTGAMAVLPASIRWQAKGEGPAILMIERRAEAGAGTQQIQWRLQQGVLQRAIAQAGTVYPLPELGPLQDVLEQVTAWNLRIWIPARGWQSWPWPEQAGAAATGIELTVQLEGQEHPYRKVVMLL
;
A
#
# COMPACT_ATOMS: atom_id res chain seq x y z
N MET A 1 -17.06 -1.43 82.08
CA MET A 1 -18.32 -1.51 81.31
C MET A 1 -18.01 -1.14 79.88
N THR A 2 -17.88 -2.14 79.00
CA THR A 2 -18.19 -2.09 77.57
C THR A 2 -18.02 -3.53 77.08
N ASP A 3 -19.11 -4.30 77.11
CA ASP A 3 -19.16 -5.54 76.35
C ASP A 3 -19.26 -5.14 74.88
N ALA A 4 -18.20 -5.42 74.11
CA ALA A 4 -18.23 -5.25 72.67
C ALA A 4 -19.08 -6.39 72.11
N GLY A 5 -20.31 -6.06 71.67
CA GLY A 5 -21.21 -7.01 71.03
C GLY A 5 -20.54 -7.62 69.81
N GLN A 6 -20.26 -8.92 69.88
CA GLN A 6 -19.72 -9.70 68.78
C GLN A 6 -20.89 -10.05 67.85
N GLU A 7 -21.08 -9.27 66.79
CA GLU A 7 -22.07 -9.55 65.75
C GLU A 7 -21.58 -10.76 64.93
N GLY A 8 -22.29 -11.89 65.08
CA GLY A 8 -21.97 -13.13 64.37
C GLY A 8 -22.23 -13.01 62.87
N PHE A 9 -21.16 -13.12 62.08
CA PHE A 9 -21.17 -13.13 60.62
C PHE A 9 -22.10 -14.25 60.12
N THR A 10 -23.19 -13.90 59.42
CA THR A 10 -24.17 -14.91 58.99
C THR A 10 -23.69 -15.66 57.75
N LEU A 11 -24.09 -16.92 57.59
CA LEU A 11 -23.78 -17.73 56.41
C LEU A 11 -24.26 -17.08 55.10
N VAL A 12 -25.37 -16.33 55.19
CA VAL A 12 -25.93 -15.54 54.08
C VAL A 12 -24.98 -14.42 53.66
N GLU A 13 -24.30 -13.77 54.61
CA GLU A 13 -23.37 -12.68 54.34
C GLU A 13 -22.11 -13.16 53.61
N MET A 14 -21.55 -14.32 54.01
CA MET A 14 -20.47 -14.97 53.25
C MET A 14 -20.93 -15.32 51.84
N LEU A 15 -22.14 -15.88 51.69
CA LEU A 15 -22.64 -16.31 50.39
C LEU A 15 -22.86 -15.12 49.45
N VAL A 16 -23.43 -14.01 49.95
CA VAL A 16 -23.59 -12.78 49.19
C VAL A 16 -22.23 -12.18 48.83
N ALA A 17 -21.30 -12.10 49.79
CA ALA A 17 -19.95 -11.59 49.55
C ALA A 17 -19.21 -12.39 48.48
N LEU A 18 -19.23 -13.73 48.58
CA LEU A 18 -18.62 -14.62 47.60
C LEU A 18 -19.28 -14.51 46.22
N THR A 19 -20.60 -14.35 46.16
CA THR A 19 -21.32 -14.16 44.90
C THR A 19 -20.92 -12.85 44.23
N ILE A 20 -20.85 -11.75 44.98
CA ILE A 20 -20.42 -10.44 44.47
C ILE A 20 -18.97 -10.51 43.98
N MET A 21 -18.07 -11.08 44.79
CA MET A 21 -16.67 -11.27 44.42
C MET A 21 -16.52 -12.12 43.15
N ALA A 22 -17.28 -13.20 43.03
CA ALA A 22 -17.28 -14.04 41.83
C ALA A 22 -17.76 -13.27 40.60
N LEU A 23 -18.83 -12.47 40.71
CA LEU A 23 -19.33 -11.63 39.61
C LEU A 23 -18.33 -10.55 39.19
N ILE A 24 -17.72 -9.85 40.16
CA ILE A 24 -16.68 -8.85 39.88
C ILE A 24 -15.47 -9.50 39.20
N SER A 25 -15.06 -10.67 39.67
CA SER A 25 -13.93 -11.41 39.09
C SER A 25 -14.23 -11.81 37.64
N LEU A 26 -15.44 -12.30 37.37
CA LEU A 26 -15.89 -12.64 36.02
C LEU A 26 -15.96 -11.41 35.12
N MET A 27 -16.55 -10.32 35.58
CA MET A 27 -16.63 -9.05 34.82
C MET A 27 -15.24 -8.50 34.53
N SER A 28 -14.31 -8.57 35.49
CA SER A 28 -12.92 -8.12 35.31
C SER A 28 -12.19 -8.97 34.26
N TRP A 29 -12.38 -10.29 34.29
CA TRP A 29 -11.84 -11.18 33.26
C TRP A 29 -12.40 -10.87 31.87
N ARG A 30 -13.72 -10.68 31.75
CA ARG A 30 -14.34 -10.32 30.47
C ARG A 30 -13.91 -8.94 29.97
N GLY A 31 -13.74 -7.99 30.88
CA GLY A 31 -13.24 -6.65 30.56
C GLY A 31 -11.80 -6.69 30.04
N LEU A 32 -10.93 -7.44 30.70
CA LEU A 32 -9.55 -7.66 30.26
C LEU A 32 -9.51 -8.35 28.89
N ASP A 33 -10.30 -9.41 28.70
CA ASP A 33 -10.36 -10.17 27.46
C ASP A 33 -10.82 -9.30 26.29
N ALA A 34 -11.84 -8.45 26.48
CA ALA A 34 -12.30 -7.50 25.48
C ALA A 34 -11.21 -6.49 25.08
N VAL A 35 -10.42 -6.01 26.04
CA VAL A 35 -9.29 -5.09 25.78
C VAL A 35 -8.18 -5.79 24.99
N LEU A 36 -7.82 -7.01 25.36
CA LEU A 36 -6.78 -7.79 24.65
C LEU A 36 -7.17 -8.03 23.19
N HIS A 37 -8.41 -8.45 22.93
CA HIS A 37 -8.91 -8.65 21.57
C HIS A 37 -8.92 -7.34 20.76
N ALA A 38 -9.31 -6.23 21.38
CA ALA A 38 -9.29 -4.92 20.74
C ALA A 38 -7.86 -4.48 20.37
N ASP A 39 -6.91 -4.67 21.28
CA ASP A 39 -5.49 -4.35 21.04
C ASP A 39 -4.91 -5.18 19.89
N GLU A 40 -5.20 -6.48 19.84
CA GLU A 40 -4.78 -7.35 18.73
C GLU A 40 -5.35 -6.90 17.38
N GLN A 41 -6.61 -6.47 17.35
CA GLN A 41 -7.25 -5.98 16.12
C GLN A 41 -6.66 -4.64 15.67
N LEU A 42 -6.45 -3.70 16.61
CA LEU A 42 -5.78 -2.43 16.34
C LEU A 42 -4.35 -2.65 15.85
N GLY A 43 -3.60 -3.54 16.50
CA GLY A 43 -2.24 -3.88 16.11
C GLY A 43 -2.15 -4.46 14.70
N ARG A 44 -3.11 -5.30 14.29
CA ARG A 44 -3.20 -5.82 12.91
C ARG A 44 -3.47 -4.71 11.90
N GLN A 45 -4.44 -3.84 12.16
CA GLN A 45 -4.76 -2.70 11.28
C GLN A 45 -3.59 -1.72 11.15
N ALA A 46 -2.89 -1.44 12.26
CA ALA A 46 -1.72 -0.57 12.25
C ALA A 46 -0.59 -1.15 11.39
N ARG A 47 -0.29 -2.45 11.50
CA ARG A 47 0.72 -3.12 10.66
C ARG A 47 0.35 -3.09 9.17
N GLN A 48 -0.91 -3.33 8.83
CA GLN A 48 -1.38 -3.28 7.44
C GLN A 48 -1.28 -1.87 6.85
N THR A 49 -1.66 -0.85 7.63
CA THR A 49 -1.53 0.56 7.22
C THR A 49 -0.07 0.95 7.03
N GLN A 50 0.83 0.51 7.92
CA GLN A 50 2.25 0.77 7.79
C GLN A 50 2.85 0.09 6.55
N ALA A 51 2.47 -1.16 6.28
CA ALA A 51 2.90 -1.88 5.07
C ALA A 51 2.46 -1.14 3.79
N LEU A 52 1.22 -0.67 3.76
CA LEU A 52 0.69 0.14 2.66
C LEU A 52 1.48 1.44 2.47
N PHE A 53 1.74 2.20 3.53
CA PHE A 53 2.53 3.44 3.42
C PHE A 53 3.97 3.19 2.97
N ASN A 54 4.58 2.09 3.42
CA ASN A 54 5.89 1.68 2.93
C ASN A 54 5.87 1.39 1.43
N VAL A 55 4.85 0.67 0.95
CA VAL A 55 4.65 0.37 -0.48
C VAL A 55 4.41 1.64 -1.30
N LEU A 56 3.51 2.54 -0.87
CA LEU A 56 3.24 3.78 -1.59
C LEU A 56 4.49 4.68 -1.65
N SER A 57 5.26 4.71 -0.56
CA SER A 57 6.54 5.42 -0.52
C SER A 57 7.56 4.81 -1.47
N GLN A 58 7.64 3.47 -1.53
CA GLN A 58 8.54 2.79 -2.45
C GLN A 58 8.15 3.00 -3.91
N MET A 59 6.86 2.89 -4.25
CA MET A 59 6.36 3.22 -5.60
C MET A 59 6.67 4.66 -5.99
N GLY A 60 6.47 5.59 -5.05
CA GLY A 60 6.82 6.99 -5.21
C GLY A 60 8.29 7.17 -5.59
N ARG A 61 9.20 6.58 -4.81
CA ARG A 61 10.65 6.62 -5.09
C ARG A 61 11.01 5.97 -6.42
N ASP A 62 10.40 4.83 -6.76
CA ASP A 62 10.64 4.13 -8.02
C ASP A 62 10.27 5.03 -9.22
N LEU A 63 9.15 5.75 -9.13
CA LEU A 63 8.71 6.71 -10.14
C LEU A 63 9.54 8.01 -10.15
N GLU A 64 9.88 8.57 -8.99
CA GLU A 64 10.70 9.79 -8.89
C GLU A 64 12.09 9.60 -9.53
N LEU A 65 12.64 8.38 -9.48
CA LEU A 65 13.93 8.02 -10.06
C LEU A 65 13.85 7.49 -11.49
N HIS A 66 12.67 7.51 -12.11
CA HIS A 66 12.50 7.05 -13.50
C HIS A 66 13.50 7.74 -14.44
N LEU A 67 13.91 7.04 -15.49
CA LEU A 67 14.75 7.66 -16.50
C LEU A 67 13.94 8.71 -17.28
N PRO A 68 14.51 9.92 -17.49
CA PRO A 68 13.83 10.94 -18.26
C PRO A 68 13.62 10.46 -19.70
N PRO A 69 12.62 11.02 -20.41
CA PRO A 69 12.40 10.68 -21.81
C PRO A 69 13.64 10.99 -22.64
N VAL A 70 14.08 10.02 -23.44
CA VAL A 70 15.13 10.23 -24.44
C VAL A 70 14.51 10.99 -25.61
N PRO A 71 15.03 12.17 -26.00
CA PRO A 71 14.53 12.89 -27.16
C PRO A 71 14.66 12.03 -28.41
N GLY A 72 13.52 11.64 -28.99
CA GLY A 72 13.45 10.97 -30.29
C GLY A 72 13.37 12.00 -31.43
N PRO A 73 13.53 11.56 -32.70
CA PRO A 73 13.22 12.42 -33.84
C PRO A 73 11.77 12.92 -33.73
N ALA A 74 11.57 14.21 -33.99
CA ALA A 74 10.25 14.82 -33.92
C ALA A 74 9.30 14.16 -34.93
N ASP A 75 8.13 13.74 -34.46
CA ASP A 75 7.08 13.23 -35.34
C ASP A 75 6.52 14.41 -36.17
N PRO A 76 6.48 14.31 -37.51
CA PRO A 76 5.92 15.37 -38.35
C PRO A 76 4.44 15.67 -38.08
N THR A 77 3.70 14.76 -37.45
CA THR A 77 2.32 14.98 -36.99
C THR A 77 2.23 15.72 -35.66
N GLY A 78 3.36 15.92 -34.96
CA GLY A 78 3.41 16.48 -33.61
C GLY A 78 2.95 15.52 -32.51
N ALA A 79 2.72 14.25 -32.84
CA ALA A 79 2.37 13.22 -31.86
C ALA A 79 3.56 12.91 -30.94
N MET A 80 3.34 12.96 -29.63
CA MET A 80 4.32 12.61 -28.61
C MET A 80 3.82 11.44 -27.77
N ALA A 81 4.72 10.54 -27.37
CA ALA A 81 4.40 9.50 -26.40
C ALA A 81 3.93 10.12 -25.09
N VAL A 82 2.80 9.62 -24.56
CA VAL A 82 2.18 10.20 -23.36
C VAL A 82 2.98 9.90 -22.09
N LEU A 83 3.54 8.69 -21.97
CA LEU A 83 4.46 8.34 -20.89
C LEU A 83 5.89 8.21 -21.44
N PRO A 84 6.92 8.48 -20.61
CA PRO A 84 8.29 8.19 -21.00
C PRO A 84 8.46 6.68 -21.23
N ALA A 85 9.35 6.28 -22.13
CA ALA A 85 9.60 4.87 -22.45
C ALA A 85 10.05 4.05 -21.22
N SER A 86 10.60 4.71 -20.21
CA SER A 86 10.99 4.15 -18.93
C SER A 86 9.83 3.73 -18.05
N ILE A 87 8.59 4.16 -18.32
CA ILE A 87 7.40 3.80 -17.54
C ILE A 87 6.39 3.12 -18.46
N ARG A 88 6.03 1.88 -18.14
CA ARG A 88 4.96 1.16 -18.86
C ARG A 88 3.93 0.63 -17.89
N TRP A 89 2.67 0.96 -18.14
CA TRP A 89 1.53 0.42 -17.42
C TRP A 89 0.73 -0.50 -18.32
N GLN A 90 0.35 -1.65 -17.79
CA GLN A 90 -0.55 -2.58 -18.44
C GLN A 90 -1.56 -3.10 -17.41
N ALA A 91 -2.84 -2.90 -17.67
CA ALA A 91 -3.92 -3.55 -16.94
C ALA A 91 -4.87 -4.20 -17.95
N LYS A 92 -5.10 -5.50 -17.82
CA LYS A 92 -5.86 -6.29 -18.81
C LYS A 92 -7.11 -6.91 -18.18
N GLY A 93 -8.18 -6.16 -17.97
CA GLY A 93 -9.43 -6.71 -17.43
C GLY A 93 -9.19 -7.54 -16.16
N GLU A 94 -9.48 -8.84 -16.22
CA GLU A 94 -9.26 -9.81 -15.12
C GLU A 94 -7.79 -10.28 -14.97
N GLY A 95 -6.89 -9.89 -15.88
CA GLY A 95 -5.46 -10.20 -15.85
C GLY A 95 -4.67 -9.32 -14.87
N PRO A 96 -3.38 -9.65 -14.63
CA PRO A 96 -2.57 -8.89 -13.69
C PRO A 96 -2.38 -7.44 -14.17
N ALA A 97 -2.44 -6.50 -13.23
CA ALA A 97 -1.97 -5.14 -13.48
C ALA A 97 -0.45 -5.12 -13.26
N ILE A 98 0.29 -4.52 -14.19
CA ILE A 98 1.74 -4.51 -14.22
C ILE A 98 2.21 -3.08 -14.49
N LEU A 99 3.08 -2.56 -13.62
CA LEU A 99 3.84 -1.33 -13.81
C LEU A 99 5.32 -1.68 -13.93
N MET A 100 5.91 -1.39 -15.08
CA MET A 100 7.34 -1.52 -15.33
C MET A 100 7.98 -0.14 -15.26
N ILE A 101 9.08 -0.02 -14.54
CA ILE A 101 9.83 1.23 -14.40
C ILE A 101 11.31 0.96 -14.63
N GLU A 102 11.93 1.67 -15.56
CA GLU A 102 13.38 1.81 -15.67
C GLU A 102 13.79 3.08 -14.91
N ARG A 103 14.61 2.90 -13.87
CA ARG A 103 15.03 3.99 -12.98
C ARG A 103 16.53 3.98 -12.78
N ARG A 104 17.08 5.11 -12.33
CA ARG A 104 18.47 5.17 -11.87
C ARG A 104 18.64 4.27 -10.63
N ALA A 105 19.76 3.55 -10.56
CA ALA A 105 20.10 2.77 -9.38
C ALA A 105 20.34 3.69 -8.18
N GLU A 106 19.84 3.32 -7.00
CA GLU A 106 19.99 4.15 -5.79
C GLU A 106 21.42 4.10 -5.23
N ALA A 107 22.06 2.93 -5.26
CA ALA A 107 23.34 2.67 -4.61
C ALA A 107 24.57 2.73 -5.55
N GLY A 108 24.44 3.25 -6.77
CA GLY A 108 25.55 3.29 -7.71
C GLY A 108 25.21 3.84 -9.08
N ALA A 109 26.17 3.78 -10.00
CA ALA A 109 25.96 4.14 -11.39
C ALA A 109 25.18 3.03 -12.13
N GLY A 110 24.24 3.44 -12.99
CA GLY A 110 23.50 2.54 -13.88
C GLY A 110 21.99 2.64 -13.73
N THR A 111 21.32 1.80 -14.50
CA THR A 111 19.86 1.71 -14.60
C THR A 111 19.40 0.37 -14.06
N GLN A 112 18.28 0.39 -13.34
CA GLN A 112 17.59 -0.79 -12.85
C GLN A 112 16.18 -0.85 -13.41
N GLN A 113 15.76 -2.07 -13.74
CA GLN A 113 14.37 -2.36 -14.07
C GLN A 113 13.63 -2.80 -12.81
N ILE A 114 12.48 -2.18 -12.57
CA ILE A 114 11.54 -2.50 -11.50
C ILE A 114 10.25 -3.00 -12.14
N GLN A 115 9.67 -4.05 -11.55
CA GLN A 115 8.33 -4.49 -11.87
C GLN A 115 7.49 -4.49 -10.61
N TRP A 116 6.35 -3.83 -10.70
CA TRP A 116 5.24 -3.96 -9.76
C TRP A 116 4.12 -4.74 -10.43
N ARG A 117 3.56 -5.73 -9.73
CA ARG A 117 2.49 -6.58 -10.25
C ARG A 117 1.42 -6.78 -9.19
N LEU A 118 0.16 -6.51 -9.53
CA LEU A 118 -0.98 -6.97 -8.73
C LEU A 118 -1.55 -8.23 -9.38
N GLN A 119 -1.62 -9.31 -8.61
CA GLN A 119 -2.22 -10.56 -9.02
C GLN A 119 -2.89 -11.24 -7.83
N GLN A 120 -4.16 -11.66 -7.98
CA GLN A 120 -4.91 -12.39 -6.95
C GLN A 120 -4.94 -11.69 -5.57
N GLY A 121 -5.07 -10.36 -5.55
CA GLY A 121 -5.13 -9.59 -4.31
C GLY A 121 -3.78 -9.36 -3.62
N VAL A 122 -2.68 -9.82 -4.22
CA VAL A 122 -1.33 -9.64 -3.70
C VAL A 122 -0.55 -8.74 -4.64
N LEU A 123 -0.01 -7.66 -4.09
CA LEU A 123 0.88 -6.75 -4.76
C LEU A 123 2.32 -7.21 -4.54
N GLN A 124 3.03 -7.35 -5.65
CA GLN A 124 4.37 -7.92 -5.70
C GLN A 124 5.34 -6.94 -6.34
N ARG A 125 6.61 -7.00 -5.93
CA ARG A 125 7.70 -6.20 -6.48
C ARG A 125 8.88 -7.07 -6.85
N ALA A 126 9.44 -6.84 -8.04
CA ALA A 126 10.71 -7.39 -8.49
C ALA A 126 11.66 -6.26 -8.92
N ILE A 127 12.95 -6.50 -8.74
CA ILE A 127 14.02 -5.57 -9.10
C ILE A 127 15.13 -6.34 -9.81
N ALA A 128 15.63 -5.79 -10.90
CA ALA A 128 16.81 -6.27 -11.58
C ALA A 128 18.09 -5.72 -10.92
N GLN A 129 19.21 -6.41 -11.12
CA GLN A 129 20.52 -5.83 -10.84
C GLN A 129 20.75 -4.58 -11.70
N ALA A 130 21.57 -3.64 -11.24
CA ALA A 130 21.89 -2.45 -12.01
C ALA A 130 22.74 -2.81 -13.23
N GLY A 131 22.40 -2.26 -14.39
CA GLY A 131 23.15 -2.40 -15.63
C GLY A 131 23.45 -1.03 -16.26
N THR A 132 24.55 -0.95 -17.00
CA THR A 132 24.97 0.27 -17.73
C THR A 132 24.86 0.15 -19.24
N VAL A 133 24.54 -1.05 -19.74
CA VAL A 133 24.44 -1.39 -21.16
C VAL A 133 23.14 -2.16 -21.39
N TYR A 134 22.48 -1.91 -22.51
CA TYR A 134 21.28 -2.64 -22.92
C TYR A 134 21.63 -3.95 -23.64
N PRO A 135 20.84 -5.04 -23.49
CA PRO A 135 19.65 -5.13 -22.64
C PRO A 135 20.00 -5.10 -21.15
N LEU A 136 19.12 -4.49 -20.35
CA LEU A 136 19.30 -4.45 -18.90
C LEU A 136 19.22 -5.88 -18.32
N PRO A 137 19.84 -6.12 -17.15
CA PRO A 137 19.73 -7.40 -16.46
C PRO A 137 18.28 -7.83 -16.23
N GLU A 138 18.05 -9.14 -16.20
CA GLU A 138 16.72 -9.70 -15.95
C GLU A 138 16.21 -9.36 -14.54
N LEU A 139 14.88 -9.32 -14.40
CA LEU A 139 14.23 -9.12 -13.12
C LEU A 139 14.53 -10.29 -12.18
N GLY A 140 14.80 -9.96 -10.91
CA GLY A 140 14.79 -10.94 -9.84
C GLY A 140 13.40 -11.51 -9.56
N PRO A 141 13.28 -12.40 -8.56
CA PRO A 141 11.98 -12.97 -8.18
C PRO A 141 11.02 -11.89 -7.68
N LEU A 142 9.73 -12.10 -7.95
CA LEU A 142 8.67 -11.26 -7.41
C LEU A 142 8.48 -11.58 -5.93
N GLN A 143 8.50 -10.52 -5.11
CA GLN A 143 8.31 -10.59 -3.67
C GLN A 143 6.97 -9.99 -3.31
N ASP A 144 6.21 -10.69 -2.46
CA ASP A 144 4.95 -10.19 -1.93
C ASP A 144 5.23 -9.05 -0.94
N VAL A 145 4.61 -7.89 -1.17
CA VAL A 145 4.85 -6.69 -0.35
C VAL A 145 3.59 -6.15 0.30
N LEU A 146 2.41 -6.47 -0.23
CA LEU A 146 1.14 -6.06 0.34
C LEU A 146 0.03 -7.01 -0.11
N GLU A 147 -0.71 -7.53 0.85
CA GLU A 147 -1.85 -8.44 0.63
C GLU A 147 -3.18 -7.68 0.74
N GLN A 148 -4.28 -8.36 0.37
CA GLN A 148 -5.66 -7.85 0.46
C GLN A 148 -5.88 -6.58 -0.37
N VAL A 149 -5.20 -6.47 -1.50
CA VAL A 149 -5.36 -5.35 -2.44
C VAL A 149 -6.52 -5.65 -3.39
N THR A 150 -7.62 -4.93 -3.25
CA THR A 150 -8.83 -5.14 -4.09
C THR A 150 -8.76 -4.37 -5.40
N ALA A 151 -8.03 -3.26 -5.44
CA ALA A 151 -7.83 -2.49 -6.68
C ALA A 151 -6.48 -1.77 -6.68
N TRP A 152 -5.85 -1.72 -7.85
CA TRP A 152 -4.67 -0.89 -8.12
C TRP A 152 -4.83 -0.18 -9.45
N ASN A 153 -4.95 1.14 -9.40
CA ASN A 153 -5.24 1.97 -10.56
C ASN A 153 -4.14 3.00 -10.78
N LEU A 154 -3.90 3.31 -12.06
CA LEU A 154 -2.99 4.36 -12.48
C LEU A 154 -3.77 5.40 -13.28
N ARG A 155 -3.57 6.67 -12.93
CA ARG A 155 -4.03 7.82 -13.71
C ARG A 155 -2.85 8.70 -14.05
N ILE A 156 -2.97 9.40 -15.17
CA ILE A 156 -1.94 10.31 -15.66
C ILE A 156 -2.51 11.71 -15.84
N TRP A 157 -1.71 12.73 -15.56
CA TRP A 157 -2.07 14.11 -15.84
C TRP A 157 -1.46 14.53 -17.17
N ILE A 158 -2.30 14.81 -18.16
CA ILE A 158 -1.87 15.35 -19.46
C ILE A 158 -2.22 16.85 -19.50
N PRO A 159 -1.27 17.75 -19.79
CA PRO A 159 -1.55 19.17 -19.96
C PRO A 159 -2.72 19.42 -20.92
N ALA A 160 -3.58 20.39 -20.58
CA ALA A 160 -4.83 20.72 -21.27
C ALA A 160 -5.94 19.64 -21.27
N ARG A 161 -5.66 18.37 -20.94
CA ARG A 161 -6.65 17.28 -20.83
C ARG A 161 -7.00 16.88 -19.40
N GLY A 162 -6.14 17.21 -18.45
CA GLY A 162 -6.30 16.87 -17.04
C GLY A 162 -6.04 15.39 -16.74
N TRP A 163 -6.64 14.89 -15.65
CA TRP A 163 -6.45 13.50 -15.20
C TRP A 163 -7.17 12.50 -16.10
N GLN A 164 -6.41 11.59 -16.71
CA GLN A 164 -6.89 10.50 -17.55
C GLN A 164 -6.72 9.16 -16.83
N SER A 165 -7.71 8.28 -16.95
CA SER A 165 -7.66 6.91 -16.43
C SER A 165 -7.27 5.93 -17.54
N TRP A 166 -6.72 4.78 -17.18
CA TRP A 166 -6.48 3.69 -18.13
C TRP A 166 -7.82 3.16 -18.71
N PRO A 167 -7.91 2.88 -20.03
CA PRO A 167 -6.91 3.11 -21.06
C PRO A 167 -6.83 4.58 -21.50
N TRP A 168 -5.62 5.12 -21.57
CA TRP A 168 -5.33 6.44 -22.16
C TRP A 168 -4.73 6.29 -23.56
N PRO A 169 -4.75 7.35 -24.40
CA PRO A 169 -4.10 7.30 -25.70
C PRO A 169 -2.57 7.16 -25.55
N GLU A 170 -1.94 6.28 -26.33
CA GLU A 170 -0.47 6.10 -26.27
C GLU A 170 0.29 7.35 -26.73
N GLN A 171 -0.31 8.12 -27.64
CA GLN A 171 0.23 9.37 -28.16
C GLN A 171 -0.75 10.52 -27.97
N ALA A 172 -0.24 11.70 -27.64
CA ALA A 172 -1.01 12.93 -27.55
C ALA A 172 -0.17 14.15 -27.98
N GLY A 173 -0.77 15.33 -28.01
CA GLY A 173 -0.06 16.59 -28.27
C GLY A 173 0.78 17.08 -27.09
N ALA A 174 0.80 16.37 -25.97
CA ALA A 174 1.61 16.66 -24.80
C ALA A 174 1.92 15.38 -24.02
N ALA A 175 3.12 15.28 -23.45
CA ALA A 175 3.49 14.23 -22.51
C ALA A 175 2.80 14.43 -21.16
N ALA A 176 2.57 13.35 -20.42
CA ALA A 176 2.07 13.40 -19.07
C ALA A 176 3.12 14.02 -18.13
N THR A 177 2.67 14.90 -17.24
CA THR A 177 3.55 15.57 -16.26
C THR A 177 3.33 15.07 -14.84
N GLY A 178 2.40 14.13 -14.64
CA GLY A 178 2.13 13.56 -13.34
C GLY A 178 1.46 12.19 -13.42
N ILE A 179 1.72 11.36 -12.42
CA ILE A 179 1.13 10.04 -12.22
C ILE A 179 0.44 10.01 -10.86
N GLU A 180 -0.80 9.53 -10.81
CA GLU A 180 -1.52 9.17 -9.59
C GLU A 180 -1.65 7.65 -9.52
N LEU A 181 -1.03 7.04 -8.52
CA LEU A 181 -1.22 5.64 -8.16
C LEU A 181 -2.22 5.53 -7.03
N THR A 182 -3.17 4.62 -7.17
CA THR A 182 -4.24 4.40 -6.19
C THR A 182 -4.29 2.94 -5.79
N VAL A 183 -4.21 2.64 -4.50
CA VAL A 183 -4.30 1.29 -3.92
C VAL A 183 -5.51 1.23 -2.98
N GLN A 184 -6.41 0.29 -3.24
CA GLN A 184 -7.55 -0.02 -2.37
C GLN A 184 -7.26 -1.33 -1.61
N LEU A 185 -7.43 -1.29 -0.29
CA LEU A 185 -7.39 -2.50 0.54
C LEU A 185 -8.80 -3.02 0.83
N GLU A 186 -8.89 -4.31 1.08
CA GLU A 186 -10.11 -4.95 1.57
C GLU A 186 -10.53 -4.35 2.93
N GLY A 187 -11.82 -4.12 3.11
CA GLY A 187 -12.38 -3.56 4.35
C GLY A 187 -12.13 -2.07 4.58
N GLN A 188 -11.35 -1.39 3.74
CA GLN A 188 -11.18 0.07 3.77
C GLN A 188 -12.25 0.73 2.88
N GLU A 189 -12.84 1.83 3.33
CA GLU A 189 -13.86 2.57 2.55
C GLU A 189 -13.25 3.42 1.44
N HIS A 190 -12.03 3.93 1.66
CA HIS A 190 -11.38 4.88 0.76
C HIS A 190 -10.06 4.35 0.24
N PRO A 191 -9.74 4.63 -1.04
CA PRO A 191 -8.45 4.26 -1.58
C PRO A 191 -7.37 5.21 -1.10
N TYR A 192 -6.16 4.68 -1.00
CA TYR A 192 -4.97 5.47 -0.72
C TYR A 192 -4.29 5.85 -2.02
N ARG A 193 -3.87 7.11 -2.11
CA ARG A 193 -3.29 7.67 -3.33
C ARG A 193 -1.88 8.19 -3.11
N LYS A 194 -1.03 8.03 -4.12
CA LYS A 194 0.29 8.67 -4.23
C LYS A 194 0.38 9.37 -5.57
N VAL A 195 0.64 10.67 -5.54
CA VAL A 195 0.87 11.48 -6.74
C VAL A 195 2.36 11.78 -6.87
N VAL A 196 2.90 11.60 -8.07
CA VAL A 196 4.31 11.86 -8.43
C VAL A 196 4.34 12.74 -9.66
N MET A 197 5.16 13.78 -9.64
CA MET A 197 5.43 14.61 -10.81
C MET A 197 6.48 13.93 -11.69
N LEU A 198 6.25 13.94 -13.00
CA LEU A 198 7.25 13.53 -13.99
C LEU A 198 7.99 14.80 -14.41
N LEU A 199 9.25 14.92 -13.99
CA LEU A 199 10.15 16.03 -14.30
C LEU A 199 11.17 15.62 -15.36
#